data_AF-A0A7Y5WDJ0-F1
#
_entry.id   AF-A0A7Y5WDJ0-F1
#
_cell.length_a   1.000
_cell.length_b   1.000
_cell.length_c   1.000
_cell.angle_alpha   90.00
_cell.angle_beta   90.00
_cell.angle_gamma   90.00
#
_symmetry.space_group_name_H-M   'P 1'
#
loop_
_entity.id
_entity.type
_entity.pdbx_description
1 polymer ?
#
loop_
_entity_poly.entity_id
_entity_poly.type
_entity_poly.pdbx_seq_one_letter_code
_entity_poly.pdbx_strand_id
1 'polypeptide(L)'
;MNWIHEIDISDLLTGDLQLIKNSCGAEIAVALMERLPKTNLYISEKPLYEAKRRYIRQKFNGGNVKELARTLRVSEQFVYNTINQRASDPQPDLFGS
;
A
#
# COMPACT_ATOMS: atom_id res chain seq x y z
N MET A 1 -18.43 -12.88 -14.14
CA MET A 1 -17.78 -13.37 -15.38
C MET A 1 -17.49 -14.86 -15.24
N ASN A 2 -18.48 -15.65 -14.77
CA ASN A 2 -18.21 -16.88 -14.03
C ASN A 2 -17.65 -18.05 -14.86
N TRP A 3 -17.98 -18.08 -16.16
CA TRP A 3 -17.50 -19.09 -17.10
C TRP A 3 -15.97 -19.11 -17.24
N ILE A 4 -15.29 -17.99 -16.95
CA ILE A 4 -13.84 -17.87 -17.13
C ILE A 4 -13.05 -18.74 -16.14
N HIS A 5 -13.68 -19.16 -15.04
CA HIS A 5 -13.09 -20.09 -14.06
C HIS A 5 -13.23 -21.57 -14.50
N GLU A 6 -14.02 -21.85 -15.53
CA GLU A 6 -14.23 -23.21 -16.06
C GLU A 6 -13.17 -23.59 -17.11
N ILE A 7 -12.34 -22.65 -17.53
CA ILE A 7 -11.29 -22.84 -18.53
C ILE A 7 -9.93 -22.37 -18.00
N ASP A 8 -8.85 -22.97 -18.50
CA ASP A 8 -7.51 -22.40 -18.30
C ASP A 8 -7.30 -21.24 -19.29
N ILE A 9 -7.00 -20.06 -18.77
CA ILE A 9 -6.71 -18.85 -19.56
C ILE A 9 -5.23 -18.45 -19.48
N SER A 10 -4.41 -19.29 -18.86
CA SER A 10 -3.01 -19.02 -18.54
C SER A 10 -2.17 -18.59 -19.72
N ASP A 11 -2.44 -19.15 -20.89
CA ASP A 11 -1.78 -18.90 -22.16
C ASP A 11 -2.24 -17.60 -22.84
N LEU A 12 -3.39 -17.07 -22.43
CA LEU A 12 -3.97 -15.83 -22.97
C LEU A 12 -3.50 -14.58 -22.22
N LEU A 13 -2.99 -14.72 -21.00
CA LEU A 13 -2.53 -13.61 -20.18
C LEU A 13 -1.14 -13.14 -20.66
N THR A 14 -0.99 -11.83 -20.84
CA THR A 14 0.27 -11.22 -21.27
C THR A 14 0.53 -9.94 -20.48
N GLY A 15 1.78 -9.45 -20.51
CA GLY A 15 2.17 -8.20 -19.85
C GLY A 15 1.84 -8.16 -18.36
N ASP A 16 1.20 -7.09 -17.90
CA ASP A 16 0.87 -6.87 -16.50
C ASP A 16 -0.06 -7.94 -15.92
N LEU A 17 -0.99 -8.47 -16.72
CA LEU A 17 -1.88 -9.55 -16.26
C LEU A 17 -1.13 -10.86 -16.01
N GLN A 18 -0.08 -11.15 -16.80
CA GLN A 18 0.80 -12.30 -16.55
C GLN A 18 1.62 -12.09 -15.27
N LEU A 19 2.13 -10.87 -15.05
CA LEU A 19 2.84 -10.51 -13.82
C LEU A 19 1.93 -10.67 -12.59
N ILE A 20 0.69 -10.18 -12.67
CA ILE A 20 -0.31 -10.30 -11.62
C ILE A 20 -0.65 -11.76 -11.36
N LYS A 21 -0.90 -12.57 -12.40
CA LYS A 21 -1.15 -14.01 -12.23
C LYS A 21 0.00 -14.68 -11.47
N ASN A 22 1.24 -14.44 -11.91
CA ASN A 22 2.41 -15.09 -11.33
C ASN A 22 2.69 -14.66 -9.88
N SER A 23 2.33 -13.42 -9.52
CA SER A 23 2.62 -12.85 -8.20
C SER A 23 1.46 -12.98 -7.21
N CYS A 24 0.22 -12.91 -7.71
CA CYS A 24 -0.99 -12.74 -6.92
C CYS A 24 -2.06 -13.80 -7.19
N GLY A 25 -1.89 -14.66 -8.21
CA GLY A 25 -2.87 -15.67 -8.60
C GLY A 25 -3.77 -15.26 -9.76
N ALA A 26 -4.29 -16.27 -10.46
CA ALA A 26 -5.16 -16.09 -11.64
C ALA A 26 -6.51 -15.45 -11.28
N GLU A 27 -7.00 -15.72 -10.07
CA GLU A 27 -8.24 -15.18 -9.52
C GLU A 27 -8.20 -13.65 -9.41
N ILE A 28 -7.05 -13.07 -9.05
CA ILE A 28 -6.88 -11.62 -8.97
C ILE A 28 -6.82 -11.02 -10.37
N ALA A 29 -6.13 -11.66 -11.31
CA ALA A 29 -6.10 -11.22 -12.71
C ALA A 29 -7.52 -11.19 -13.31
N VAL A 30 -8.32 -12.23 -13.07
CA VAL A 30 -9.73 -12.30 -13.49
C VAL A 30 -10.57 -11.20 -12.83
N ALA A 31 -10.44 -11.01 -11.52
CA ALA A 31 -11.18 -9.98 -10.81
C ALA A 31 -10.87 -8.56 -11.31
N LEU A 32 -9.61 -8.30 -11.69
CA LEU A 32 -9.21 -7.02 -12.30
C LEU A 32 -9.80 -6.85 -13.71
N MET A 33 -9.79 -7.90 -14.54
CA MET A 33 -10.42 -7.86 -15.86
C MET A 33 -11.93 -7.60 -15.77
N GLU A 34 -12.61 -8.16 -14.77
CA GLU A 34 -14.04 -7.97 -14.56
C GLU A 34 -14.38 -6.57 -14.03
N ARG A 35 -13.61 -6.08 -13.05
CA ARG A 35 -13.93 -4.83 -12.34
C ARG A 35 -13.34 -3.58 -12.98
N LEU A 36 -12.23 -3.71 -13.69
CA LEU A 36 -11.47 -2.62 -14.29
C LEU A 36 -11.21 -2.84 -15.80
N PRO A 37 -12.24 -3.19 -16.60
CA PRO A 37 -12.04 -3.46 -18.02
C PRO A 37 -11.52 -2.21 -18.73
N LYS A 38 -10.54 -2.39 -19.63
CA LYS A 38 -9.90 -1.31 -20.43
C LYS A 38 -9.20 -0.22 -19.59
N THR A 39 -9.01 -0.44 -18.30
CA THR A 39 -8.35 0.54 -17.42
C THR A 39 -6.85 0.30 -17.43
N ASN A 40 -6.07 1.34 -17.70
CA ASN A 40 -4.63 1.32 -17.45
C ASN A 40 -4.38 1.62 -15.97
N LEU A 41 -3.81 0.67 -15.24
CA LEU A 41 -3.61 0.78 -13.80
C LEU A 41 -2.20 1.29 -13.49
N TYR A 42 -2.11 2.50 -12.95
CA TYR A 42 -0.87 3.02 -12.38
C TYR A 42 -0.82 2.73 -10.87
N ILE A 43 0.23 2.05 -10.41
CA ILE A 43 0.45 1.73 -8.99
C ILE A 43 1.47 2.73 -8.42
N SER A 44 0.97 3.72 -7.67
CA SER A 44 1.81 4.70 -6.97
C SER A 44 2.41 4.13 -5.69
N GLU A 45 3.64 4.51 -5.33
CA GLU A 45 4.21 4.21 -4.02
C GLU A 45 3.63 5.07 -2.87
N LYS A 46 2.85 6.12 -3.17
CA LYS A 46 2.33 7.05 -2.16
C LYS A 46 1.55 6.35 -1.04
N PRO A 47 0.60 5.41 -1.30
CA PRO A 47 -0.11 4.70 -0.24
C PRO A 47 0.81 3.87 0.65
N LEU A 48 1.86 3.28 0.09
CA LEU A 48 2.87 2.54 0.85
C LEU A 48 3.61 3.45 1.82
N TYR A 49 4.05 4.63 1.38
CA TYR A 49 4.69 5.61 2.27
C TYR A 49 3.75 6.11 3.36
N GLU A 50 2.47 6.32 3.06
CA GLU A 50 1.48 6.67 4.09
C GLU A 50 1.26 5.54 5.10
N ALA A 51 1.23 4.28 4.65
CA ALA A 51 1.14 3.12 5.53
C ALA A 51 2.36 3.03 6.45
N LYS A 52 3.57 3.25 5.91
CA LYS A 52 4.82 3.32 6.71
C LYS A 52 4.74 4.44 7.75
N ARG A 53 4.28 5.64 7.37
CA ARG A 53 4.08 6.77 8.30
C ARG A 53 3.11 6.42 9.42
N ARG A 54 1.96 5.82 9.08
CA ARG A 54 0.95 5.39 10.05
C ARG A 54 1.53 4.36 11.02
N TYR A 55 2.29 3.39 10.51
CA TYR A 55 2.95 2.38 11.35
C TYR A 55 3.92 3.02 12.34
N ILE A 56 4.79 3.93 11.90
CA ILE A 56 5.72 4.68 12.77
C ILE A 56 4.96 5.38 13.89
N ARG A 57 3.89 6.13 13.56
CA ARG A 57 3.10 6.88 14.54
C ARG A 57 2.44 5.99 15.60
N GLN A 58 2.08 4.75 15.24
CA GLN A 58 1.43 3.80 16.13
C GLN A 58 2.42 2.97 16.97
N LYS A 59 3.65 2.77 16.49
CA LYS A 59 4.63 1.86 17.09
C LYS A 59 5.85 2.58 17.70
N PHE A 60 5.96 3.89 17.53
CA PHE A 60 7.01 4.66 18.17
C PHE A 60 6.84 4.68 19.69
N ASN A 61 7.90 4.34 20.41
CA ASN A 61 7.92 4.23 21.88
C ASN A 61 8.85 5.24 22.57
N GLY A 62 9.35 6.25 21.83
CA GLY A 62 10.29 7.24 22.36
C GLY A 62 11.77 6.94 22.07
N GLY A 63 12.14 5.69 21.79
CA GLY A 63 13.55 5.29 21.60
C GLY A 63 13.84 4.31 20.46
N ASN A 64 12.81 3.77 19.80
CA ASN A 64 12.96 2.70 18.80
C ASN A 64 13.15 3.18 17.34
N VAL A 65 13.74 4.35 17.11
CA VAL A 65 13.89 4.93 15.76
C VAL A 65 14.66 4.00 14.80
N LYS A 66 15.81 3.48 15.24
CA LYS A 66 16.65 2.59 14.42
C LYS A 66 15.94 1.29 14.06
N GLU A 67 15.17 0.75 15.00
CA GLU A 67 14.38 -0.46 14.79
C GLU A 67 13.29 -0.22 13.75
N LEU A 68 12.53 0.87 13.88
CA LEU A 68 11.48 1.25 12.93
C LEU A 68 12.05 1.49 11.52
N ALA A 69 13.19 2.18 11.41
CA ALA A 69 13.88 2.44 10.16
C ALA A 69 14.27 1.13 9.45
N ARG A 70 14.87 0.19 10.20
CA ARG A 70 15.27 -1.14 9.69
C ARG A 70 14.06 -1.97 9.24
N THR A 71 13.02 -2.02 10.08
CA THR A 71 11.81 -2.83 9.82
C THR A 71 11.07 -2.36 8.57
N LEU A 72 10.95 -1.04 8.38
CA LEU A 72 10.22 -0.46 7.25
C LEU A 72 11.09 -0.19 6.01
N ARG A 73 12.40 -0.50 6.10
CA ARG A 73 13.42 -0.20 5.07
C ARG A 73 13.34 1.27 4.64
N VAL A 74 13.45 2.17 5.61
CA VAL A 74 13.49 3.63 5.41
C VAL A 74 14.65 4.24 6.19
N SER A 75 15.00 5.49 5.90
CA SER A 75 16.02 6.19 6.67
C SER A 75 15.51 6.58 8.06
N GLU A 76 16.43 6.72 9.03
CA GLU A 76 16.10 7.28 10.35
C GLU A 76 15.49 8.69 10.22
N GLN A 77 15.97 9.49 9.26
CA GLN A 77 15.41 10.81 8.96
C GLN A 77 13.92 10.74 8.58
N PHE A 78 13.50 9.73 7.80
CA PHE A 78 12.09 9.54 7.47
C PHE A 78 11.24 9.29 8.74
N VAL A 79 11.78 8.52 9.69
CA VAL A 79 11.13 8.26 10.98
C VAL A 79 11.02 9.54 11.80
N TYR A 80 12.11 10.30 11.95
CA TYR A 80 12.10 11.59 12.66
C TYR A 80 11.11 12.58 12.03
N ASN A 81 11.13 12.74 10.70
CA ASN A 81 10.20 13.61 9.99
C ASN A 81 8.73 13.21 10.24
N THR A 82 8.46 11.91 10.24
CA THR A 82 7.10 11.38 10.49
C THR A 82 6.62 11.67 11.92
N ILE A 83 7.51 11.55 12.90
CA ILE A 83 7.22 11.84 14.31
C ILE A 83 6.99 13.35 14.49
N ASN A 84 7.87 14.18 13.92
CA ASN A 84 7.80 15.64 14.06
C ASN A 84 6.57 16.24 13.35
N GLN A 85 6.14 15.68 12.23
CA GLN A 85 4.90 16.11 11.56
C GLN A 85 3.64 15.92 12.41
N ARG A 86 3.62 14.95 13.33
CA ARG A 86 2.49 14.75 14.25
C ARG A 86 2.38 15.89 15.28
N ALA A 87 3.48 16.54 15.62
CA ALA A 87 3.50 17.63 16.60
C ALA A 87 2.97 18.95 16.03
N SER A 88 2.85 19.07 14.70
CA SER A 88 2.40 20.27 13.99
C SER A 88 0.94 20.22 13.53
N ASP A 89 0.23 19.11 13.73
CA ASP A 89 -1.21 19.05 13.43
C ASP A 89 -1.97 19.78 14.57
N PRO A 90 -2.76 20.84 14.27
CA PRO A 90 -3.53 21.54 15.29
C PRO A 90 -4.48 20.56 15.98
N GLN A 91 -4.43 20.48 17.31
CA GLN A 91 -5.46 19.78 18.08
C GLN A 91 -6.82 20.43 17.76
N PRO A 92 -7.86 19.65 17.44
CA PRO A 92 -9.21 20.22 17.35
C PRO A 92 -9.55 20.78 18.73
N ASP A 93 -9.82 22.08 18.76
CA ASP A 93 -10.14 22.83 19.96
C ASP A 93 -11.38 22.20 20.61
N LEU A 94 -11.21 21.52 21.75
CA LEU A 94 -12.29 20.82 22.45
C LEU A 94 -13.17 21.78 23.27
N PHE A 95 -12.88 23.08 23.22
CA PHE A 95 -13.60 24.12 23.95
C PHE A 95 -13.93 25.30 23.02
N GLY A 96 -14.79 25.07 22.03
CA GLY A 96 -15.51 26.15 21.36
C GLY A 96 -16.74 26.52 22.20
N SER A 97 -16.73 27.75 22.74
CA SER A 97 -17.80 28.40 23.51
C SER A 97 -19.14 28.48 22.78
#